data_AF-A0A835YN44-F1
#
_entry.id   AF-A0A835YN44-F1
#
_cell.length_a   1.000
_cell.length_b   1.000
_cell.length_c   1.000
_cell.angle_alpha   90.00
_cell.angle_beta   90.00
_cell.angle_gamma   90.00
#
_symmetry.space_group_name_H-M   'P 1'
#
loop_
_entity.id
_entity.type
_entity.pdbx_description
1 polymer ?
#
loop_
_entity_poly.entity_id
_entity_poly.type
_entity_poly.pdbx_seq_one_letter_code
_entity_poly.pdbx_strand_id
1 'polypeptide(L)'
;MSSVRGTSARSKACSTDTMHIVEYVNHLWQQSGGDYSALCAAFNAQGFPAKSPSATRGTDWGQRFLRLMYQESTHLWSPKWARQTRGSTFFLNSKGKWEPVKLMMPRGVEVLTGSHIHAGVTETQDVSMRSSARRAFHPDQKHVMRQLLEGGELPPGSHMSSKVDGSMLTVTLFQGRRRTIMEEVIAACGDEFSVLIATLCRDRPYLAVLASQNTLLLSDDLQEYMVTAILGATASGTSLQEAALTCTASEAFAAHSEGFLDALEQFAEEARLPLPVTLALEAVCARRTSEWGRGSLSGLAIAYPSHNLSFLGATTTGPDGAPLYVPHFDLPTAALSTAGIGEPYAWPVRHSLDVEALLSSLNDVVFACCSAADFLERHPPVRGSTAAPATLDYEGLVLLTSTASTSSDAVVYCYSKVKTEAYYKAHKARSEDALYLRELAAVAGSSFPSATVLAAFDDALPARLAACRKRVAASAAPRLFHNLNAGMQGAFLRRFGAGATTAEANPDAVTMLLSGVGAAASRELLVECYAPDFPGVDKVAALPKALRALARSSEAAADVNALLVALVNAA
;
A
#
# COMPACT_ATOMS: atom_id res chain seq x y z
N MET A 1 57.29 9.62 44.50
CA MET A 1 56.03 10.05 43.86
C MET A 1 56.12 9.77 42.36
N SER A 2 55.57 8.66 41.88
CA SER A 2 55.35 8.44 40.44
C SER A 2 53.84 8.24 40.22
N SER A 3 53.24 9.10 39.37
CA SER A 3 51.84 9.01 39.02
C SER A 3 51.68 8.12 37.79
N VAL A 4 51.05 6.97 37.96
CA VAL A 4 50.62 6.11 36.86
C VAL A 4 49.39 6.76 36.21
N ARG A 5 49.54 7.26 34.99
CA ARG A 5 48.40 7.72 34.17
C ARG A 5 47.70 6.49 33.60
N GLY A 6 46.53 6.18 34.15
CA GLY A 6 45.64 5.17 33.59
C GLY A 6 45.03 5.65 32.27
N THR A 7 45.35 4.97 31.17
CA THR A 7 44.65 5.11 29.90
C THR A 7 43.31 4.39 29.98
N SER A 8 42.22 5.14 30.16
CA SER A 8 40.86 4.64 29.99
C SER A 8 40.65 4.18 28.55
N ALA A 9 40.51 2.87 28.36
CA ALA A 9 40.11 2.30 27.08
C ALA A 9 38.68 2.75 26.75
N ARG A 10 38.53 3.69 25.80
CA ARG A 10 37.23 4.04 25.23
C ARG A 10 36.67 2.77 24.56
N SER A 11 35.63 2.18 25.14
CA SER A 11 34.90 1.08 24.52
C SER A 11 34.41 1.55 23.14
N LYS A 12 34.83 0.84 22.09
CA LYS A 12 34.38 1.09 20.72
C LYS A 12 32.84 0.99 20.71
N ALA A 13 32.15 2.08 20.39
CA ALA A 13 30.69 2.08 20.32
C ALA A 13 30.24 0.98 19.35
N CYS A 14 29.39 0.07 19.83
CA CYS A 14 28.81 -0.97 18.99
C CYS A 14 27.92 -0.30 17.94
N SER A 15 28.17 -0.55 16.66
CA SER A 15 27.34 0.01 15.58
C SER A 15 25.98 -0.67 15.58
N THR A 16 24.91 0.10 15.76
CA THR A 16 23.53 -0.44 15.71
C THR A 16 23.06 -0.68 14.28
N ASP A 17 23.75 -0.14 13.27
CA ASP A 17 23.37 -0.26 11.85
C ASP A 17 23.39 -1.70 11.33
N THR A 18 24.26 -2.54 11.91
CA THR A 18 24.42 -3.95 11.54
C THR A 18 23.51 -4.89 12.32
N MET A 19 22.89 -4.41 13.41
CA MET A 19 22.01 -5.24 14.24
C MET A 19 20.75 -5.64 13.48
N HIS A 20 20.32 -6.88 13.68
CA HIS A 20 19.00 -7.33 13.30
C HIS A 20 17.92 -6.77 14.24
N ILE A 21 16.65 -6.76 13.82
CA ILE A 21 15.59 -6.15 14.64
C ILE A 21 15.41 -6.84 16.01
N VAL A 22 15.60 -8.16 16.08
CA VAL A 22 15.52 -8.92 17.34
C VAL A 22 16.62 -8.47 18.31
N GLU A 23 17.84 -8.31 17.82
CA GLU A 23 18.98 -7.82 18.60
C GLU A 23 18.77 -6.36 19.02
N TYR A 24 18.34 -5.52 18.08
CA TYR A 24 18.15 -4.09 18.32
C TYR A 24 17.05 -3.81 19.36
N VAL A 25 15.92 -4.51 19.32
CA VAL A 25 14.87 -4.41 20.34
C VAL A 25 15.42 -4.75 21.73
N ASN A 26 16.17 -5.85 21.84
CA ASN A 26 16.74 -6.26 23.13
C ASN A 26 17.87 -5.33 23.59
N HIS A 27 18.64 -4.75 22.67
CA HIS A 27 19.64 -3.72 22.96
C HIS A 27 19.01 -2.47 23.55
N LEU A 28 17.96 -1.94 22.90
CA LEU A 28 17.22 -0.78 23.40
C LEU A 28 16.52 -1.06 24.73
N TRP A 29 16.00 -2.28 24.93
CA TRP A 29 15.40 -2.70 26.19
C TRP A 29 16.40 -2.69 27.36
N GLN A 30 17.63 -3.15 27.11
CA GLN A 30 18.70 -3.07 28.11
C GLN A 30 19.09 -1.62 28.40
N GLN A 31 19.20 -0.77 27.36
CA GLN A 31 19.50 0.65 27.52
C GLN A 31 18.39 1.42 28.24
N SER A 32 17.13 0.99 28.09
CA SER A 32 16.00 1.58 28.80
C SER A 32 15.86 1.11 30.25
N GLY A 33 16.76 0.26 30.74
CA GLY A 33 16.67 -0.30 32.09
C GLY A 33 15.44 -1.21 32.29
N GLY A 34 14.91 -1.79 31.20
CA GLY A 34 13.69 -2.58 31.25
C GLY A 34 12.40 -1.75 31.33
N ASP A 35 12.43 -0.48 30.89
CA ASP A 35 11.23 0.35 30.80
C ASP A 35 10.59 0.28 29.40
N TYR A 36 9.30 -0.06 29.36
CA TYR A 36 8.53 -0.24 28.13
C TYR A 36 8.29 1.09 27.41
N SER A 37 7.96 2.13 28.16
CA SER A 37 7.63 3.45 27.60
C SER A 37 8.85 4.08 26.94
N ALA A 38 10.03 3.96 27.56
CA ALA A 38 11.31 4.39 27.04
C ALA A 38 11.73 3.59 25.81
N LEU A 39 11.51 2.27 25.78
CA LEU A 39 11.72 1.45 24.57
C LEU A 39 10.86 1.95 23.41
N CYS A 40 9.56 2.17 23.64
CA CYS A 40 8.67 2.73 22.61
C CYS A 40 9.09 4.12 22.17
N ALA A 41 9.46 5.00 23.11
CA ALA A 41 9.94 6.35 22.81
C ALA A 41 11.19 6.34 21.94
N ALA A 42 12.13 5.41 22.17
CA ALA A 42 13.35 5.28 21.37
C ALA A 42 13.07 4.95 19.89
N PHE A 43 12.12 4.05 19.61
CA PHE A 43 11.67 3.76 18.24
C PHE A 43 10.88 4.92 17.63
N ASN A 44 9.96 5.51 18.39
CA ASN A 44 9.15 6.64 17.93
C ASN A 44 10.01 7.85 17.54
N ALA A 45 11.08 8.13 18.29
CA ALA A 45 12.04 9.20 17.99
C ALA A 45 12.77 8.99 16.65
N GLN A 46 12.84 7.74 16.17
CA GLN A 46 13.44 7.37 14.89
C GLN A 46 12.41 7.26 13.75
N GLY A 47 11.15 7.63 14.01
CA GLY A 47 10.06 7.54 13.03
C GLY A 47 9.47 6.14 12.86
N PHE A 48 9.65 5.25 13.84
CA PHE A 48 9.06 3.92 13.84
C PHE A 48 8.02 3.81 14.94
N PRO A 49 6.71 3.93 14.63
CA PRO A 49 5.67 3.78 15.63
C PRO A 49 5.78 2.46 16.40
N ALA A 50 6.06 2.56 17.69
CA ALA A 50 6.20 1.45 18.62
C ALA A 50 5.14 1.57 19.72
N LYS A 51 4.32 0.53 19.86
CA LYS A 51 3.24 0.47 20.85
C LYS A 51 2.70 -0.96 21.02
N SER A 52 1.86 -1.17 22.02
CA SER A 52 1.10 -2.40 22.17
C SER A 52 0.18 -2.62 20.96
N PRO A 53 -0.01 -3.87 20.49
CA PRO A 53 -1.11 -4.23 19.60
C PRO A 53 -2.45 -3.67 20.11
N SER A 54 -3.35 -3.33 19.19
CA SER A 54 -4.68 -2.82 19.56
C SER A 54 -5.45 -3.80 20.43
N ALA A 55 -5.43 -5.09 20.07
CA ALA A 55 -6.13 -6.15 20.81
C ALA A 55 -5.68 -6.28 22.27
N THR A 56 -4.40 -6.01 22.59
CA THR A 56 -3.87 -6.18 23.95
C THR A 56 -3.85 -4.89 24.77
N ARG A 57 -4.33 -3.77 24.23
CA ARG A 57 -4.27 -2.48 24.92
C ARG A 57 -5.23 -2.47 26.11
N GLY A 58 -4.73 -2.06 27.27
CA GLY A 58 -5.54 -1.97 28.50
C GLY A 58 -5.76 -3.31 29.20
N THR A 59 -5.14 -4.39 28.72
CA THR A 59 -5.11 -5.69 29.38
C THR A 59 -3.73 -5.95 29.99
N ASP A 60 -3.60 -7.02 30.79
CA ASP A 60 -2.32 -7.46 31.36
C ASP A 60 -1.27 -7.84 30.30
N TRP A 61 -1.71 -8.02 29.05
CA TRP A 61 -0.84 -8.29 27.90
C TRP A 61 -0.27 -7.02 27.25
N GLY A 62 -0.80 -5.84 27.55
CA GLY A 62 -0.48 -4.60 26.83
C GLY A 62 1.01 -4.29 26.80
N GLN A 63 1.68 -4.31 27.95
CA GLN A 63 3.13 -4.05 28.03
C GLN A 63 3.99 -5.30 27.79
N ARG A 64 3.37 -6.47 27.64
CA ARG A 64 4.07 -7.72 27.28
C ARG A 64 4.22 -7.90 25.79
N PHE A 65 3.54 -7.09 24.97
CA PHE A 65 3.67 -7.09 23.53
C PHE A 65 4.17 -5.75 23.00
N LEU A 66 5.07 -5.81 22.03
CA LEU A 66 5.59 -4.67 21.31
C LEU A 66 5.33 -4.88 19.82
N ARG A 67 4.52 -4.01 19.23
CA ARG A 67 4.33 -3.92 17.79
C ARG A 67 5.16 -2.77 17.25
N LEU A 68 5.95 -3.07 16.22
CA LEU A 68 6.70 -2.08 15.46
C LEU A 68 6.05 -1.88 14.10
N MET A 69 5.97 -0.62 13.67
CA MET A 69 5.49 -0.22 12.35
C MET A 69 6.49 0.76 11.75
N TYR A 70 6.44 0.92 10.43
CA TYR A 70 7.08 2.04 9.75
C TYR A 70 5.99 2.96 9.19
N GLN A 71 6.30 4.25 9.11
CA GLN A 71 5.50 5.17 8.30
C GLN A 71 6.13 5.23 6.91
N GLU A 72 5.31 5.40 5.88
CA GLU A 72 5.81 5.51 4.50
C GLU A 72 6.86 6.61 4.34
N SER A 73 6.71 7.71 5.09
CA SER A 73 7.63 8.84 5.17
C SER A 73 8.95 8.54 5.89
N THR A 74 9.06 7.39 6.58
CA THR A 74 10.29 7.00 7.27
C THR A 74 11.28 6.46 6.26
N HIS A 75 12.29 7.27 5.91
CA HIS A 75 13.30 6.92 4.90
C HIS A 75 14.62 6.43 5.50
N LEU A 76 14.57 5.75 6.65
CA LEU A 76 15.74 5.17 7.31
C LEU A 76 16.08 3.80 6.69
N TRP A 77 16.90 3.83 5.65
CA TRP A 77 17.20 2.65 4.80
C TRP A 77 18.56 1.99 5.06
N SER A 78 19.46 2.67 5.76
CA SER A 78 20.80 2.17 6.07
C SER A 78 20.79 1.03 7.08
N PRO A 79 20.17 1.18 8.27
CA PRO A 79 20.23 0.16 9.30
C PRO A 79 19.44 -1.10 8.91
N LYS A 80 19.99 -2.29 9.21
CA LYS A 80 19.35 -3.57 8.92
C LYS A 80 18.04 -3.73 9.68
N TRP A 81 18.04 -3.45 10.99
CA TRP A 81 16.84 -3.52 11.84
C TRP A 81 15.69 -2.65 11.30
N ALA A 82 15.98 -1.47 10.76
CA ALA A 82 14.97 -0.52 10.30
C ALA A 82 14.10 -1.11 9.18
N ARG A 83 14.72 -1.83 8.24
CA ARG A 83 14.03 -2.54 7.15
C ARG A 83 13.24 -3.76 7.63
N GLN A 84 13.60 -4.31 8.79
CA GLN A 84 12.94 -5.47 9.41
C GLN A 84 11.81 -5.08 10.39
N THR A 85 11.43 -3.79 10.46
CA THR A 85 10.34 -3.32 11.33
C THR A 85 8.94 -3.51 10.75
N ARG A 86 8.81 -3.87 9.47
CA ARG A 86 7.51 -4.00 8.76
C ARG A 86 6.61 -5.01 9.47
N GLY A 87 5.65 -4.51 10.25
CA GLY A 87 4.61 -5.34 10.89
C GLY A 87 5.13 -6.35 11.92
N SER A 88 6.34 -6.13 12.45
CA SER A 88 6.99 -7.04 13.40
C SER A 88 6.37 -6.90 14.80
N THR A 89 6.07 -8.03 15.44
CA THR A 89 5.51 -8.08 16.80
C THR A 89 6.34 -8.98 17.69
N PHE A 90 6.63 -8.49 18.90
CA PHE A 90 7.45 -9.16 19.91
C PHE A 90 6.66 -9.38 21.19
N PHE A 91 7.06 -10.41 21.92
CA PHE A 91 6.56 -10.77 23.24
C PHE A 91 7.70 -10.73 24.26
N LEU A 92 7.45 -10.10 25.42
CA LEU A 92 8.38 -10.08 26.53
C LEU A 92 8.22 -11.36 27.36
N ASN A 93 9.21 -12.23 27.27
CA ASN A 93 9.21 -13.49 28.00
C ASN A 93 9.48 -13.29 29.50
N SER A 94 9.32 -14.36 30.28
CA SER A 94 9.59 -14.37 31.73
C SER A 94 11.05 -14.14 32.13
N LYS A 95 11.99 -14.21 31.17
CA LYS A 95 13.41 -13.92 31.38
C LYS A 95 13.76 -12.46 31.07
N GLY A 96 12.76 -11.61 30.81
CA GLY A 96 12.97 -10.21 30.45
C GLY A 96 13.60 -10.02 29.07
N LYS A 97 13.43 -10.98 28.15
CA LYS A 97 13.91 -10.89 26.76
C LYS A 97 12.72 -10.78 25.81
N TRP A 98 12.83 -9.89 24.83
CA TRP A 98 11.88 -9.77 23.74
C TRP A 98 12.13 -10.87 22.70
N GLU A 99 11.11 -11.68 22.44
CA GLU A 99 11.09 -12.71 21.41
C GLU A 99 10.11 -12.35 20.30
N PRO A 100 10.45 -12.58 19.03
CA PRO A 100 9.51 -12.39 17.94
C PRO A 100 8.37 -13.40 18.03
N VAL A 101 7.13 -12.92 17.94
CA VAL A 101 5.94 -13.75 17.73
C VAL A 101 5.40 -13.63 16.32
N LYS A 102 5.73 -12.54 15.62
CA LYS A 102 5.39 -12.31 14.22
C LYS A 102 6.51 -11.50 13.59
N LEU A 103 7.09 -12.03 12.53
CA LEU A 103 8.06 -11.32 11.69
C LEU A 103 7.52 -11.36 10.26
N MET A 104 7.56 -10.24 9.56
CA MET A 104 7.19 -10.24 8.15
C MET A 104 8.43 -10.11 7.27
N MET A 105 8.20 -10.26 5.97
CA MET A 105 9.16 -9.90 4.94
C MET A 105 9.72 -8.48 5.17
N PRO A 106 11.01 -8.23 4.87
CA PRO A 106 11.59 -6.90 5.02
C PRO A 106 10.86 -5.87 4.13
N ARG A 107 10.89 -4.60 4.55
CA ARG A 107 10.43 -3.50 3.69
C ARG A 107 11.36 -3.37 2.49
N GLY A 108 10.77 -3.29 1.31
CA GLY A 108 11.48 -2.98 0.07
C GLY A 108 11.61 -1.51 -0.22
N VAL A 109 12.78 -1.10 -0.70
CA VAL A 109 12.95 0.21 -1.34
C VAL A 109 12.29 0.17 -2.72
N GLU A 110 11.45 1.15 -3.02
CA GLU A 110 10.99 1.40 -4.38
C GLU A 110 12.07 2.09 -5.21
N VAL A 111 12.68 1.34 -6.13
CA VAL A 111 13.85 1.78 -6.91
C VAL A 111 13.48 2.23 -8.31
N LEU A 112 14.34 3.05 -8.90
CA LEU A 112 14.26 3.47 -10.31
C LEU A 112 15.17 2.58 -11.17
N THR A 113 14.81 2.44 -12.45
CA THR A 113 15.63 1.79 -13.48
C THR A 113 15.97 2.81 -14.58
N GLY A 114 16.87 2.46 -15.49
CA GLY A 114 17.13 3.24 -16.69
C GLY A 114 15.84 3.53 -17.47
N SER A 115 15.00 2.52 -17.70
CA SER A 115 13.71 2.69 -18.40
C SER A 115 12.78 3.72 -17.75
N HIS A 116 12.74 3.79 -16.41
CA HIS A 116 11.94 4.80 -15.71
C HIS A 116 12.38 6.23 -16.05
N ILE A 117 13.69 6.47 -16.06
CA ILE A 117 14.25 7.78 -16.38
C ILE A 117 13.90 8.18 -17.81
N HIS A 118 13.99 7.23 -18.76
CA HIS A 118 13.62 7.47 -20.16
C HIS A 118 12.12 7.76 -20.33
N ALA A 119 11.26 7.14 -19.51
CA ALA A 119 9.82 7.40 -19.49
C ALA A 119 9.42 8.66 -18.68
N GLY A 120 10.39 9.42 -18.16
CA GLY A 120 10.13 10.64 -17.39
C GLY A 120 9.78 10.42 -15.90
N VAL A 121 9.84 9.18 -15.41
CA VAL A 121 9.64 8.85 -14.00
C VAL A 121 10.94 9.14 -13.22
N THR A 122 10.99 10.31 -12.58
CA THR A 122 12.21 10.81 -11.90
C THR A 122 12.18 10.66 -10.37
N GLU A 123 11.09 10.16 -9.83
CA GLU A 123 10.89 9.91 -8.40
C GLU A 123 9.92 8.76 -8.13
N THR A 124 10.14 8.06 -7.02
CA THR A 124 9.31 6.99 -6.46
C THR A 124 8.90 7.38 -5.04
N GLN A 125 8.20 6.49 -4.33
CA GLN A 125 7.95 6.65 -2.90
C GLN A 125 9.24 6.84 -2.08
N ASP A 126 10.34 6.19 -2.48
CA ASP A 126 11.54 6.03 -1.65
C ASP A 126 12.81 6.66 -2.24
N VAL A 127 12.81 6.96 -3.53
CA VAL A 127 13.98 7.44 -4.30
C VAL A 127 13.55 8.63 -5.15
N SER A 128 14.32 9.72 -5.11
CA SER A 128 14.16 10.85 -6.04
C SER A 128 15.53 11.25 -6.59
N MET A 129 15.66 11.41 -7.90
CA MET A 129 16.94 11.78 -8.53
C MET A 129 17.55 13.06 -7.92
N ARG A 130 16.72 13.98 -7.42
CA ARG A 130 17.16 15.24 -6.81
C ARG A 130 17.63 15.10 -5.36
N SER A 131 17.07 14.16 -4.59
CA SER A 131 17.34 14.07 -3.13
C SER A 131 18.05 12.78 -2.69
N SER A 132 18.15 11.76 -3.54
CA SER A 132 18.66 10.44 -3.17
C SER A 132 20.15 10.45 -2.79
N ALA A 133 20.93 11.39 -3.34
CA ALA A 133 22.33 11.59 -2.95
C ALA A 133 22.50 11.92 -1.45
N ARG A 134 21.46 12.46 -0.80
CA ARG A 134 21.48 12.80 0.64
C ARG A 134 20.98 11.65 1.53
N ARG A 135 20.40 10.59 0.96
CA ARG A 135 19.80 9.49 1.73
C ARG A 135 20.83 8.39 2.00
N ALA A 136 20.91 7.95 3.25
CA ALA A 136 21.72 6.81 3.63
C ALA A 136 20.95 5.50 3.36
N PHE A 137 21.23 4.87 2.23
CA PHE A 137 20.84 3.49 1.94
C PHE A 137 21.93 2.50 2.39
N HIS A 138 21.53 1.27 2.70
CA HIS A 138 22.47 0.17 2.95
C HIS A 138 23.41 -0.04 1.76
N PRO A 139 24.69 -0.44 1.95
CA PRO A 139 25.64 -0.65 0.86
C PRO A 139 25.11 -1.55 -0.27
N ASP A 140 24.54 -2.70 0.07
CA ASP A 140 23.99 -3.63 -0.94
C ASP A 140 22.83 -3.00 -1.72
N GLN A 141 21.98 -2.23 -1.05
CA GLN A 141 20.87 -1.51 -1.70
C GLN A 141 21.39 -0.44 -2.66
N LYS A 142 22.44 0.30 -2.27
CA LYS A 142 23.09 1.29 -3.15
C LYS A 142 23.73 0.62 -4.36
N HIS A 143 24.32 -0.55 -4.18
CA HIS A 143 24.89 -1.31 -5.27
C HIS A 143 23.81 -1.71 -6.27
N VAL A 144 22.72 -2.36 -5.82
CA VAL A 144 21.58 -2.74 -6.67
C VAL A 144 20.98 -1.54 -7.41
N MET A 145 20.70 -0.44 -6.70
CA MET A 145 20.15 0.78 -7.31
C MET A 145 21.04 1.34 -8.41
N ARG A 146 22.37 1.28 -8.23
CA ARG A 146 23.33 1.74 -9.24
C ARG A 146 23.30 0.86 -10.48
N GLN A 147 23.31 -0.47 -10.31
CA GLN A 147 23.25 -1.40 -11.44
C GLN A 147 21.96 -1.21 -12.26
N LEU A 148 20.83 -0.98 -11.59
CA LEU A 148 19.55 -0.73 -12.24
C LEU A 148 19.49 0.60 -13.01
N LEU A 149 20.25 1.62 -12.59
CA LEU A 149 20.26 2.94 -13.22
C LEU A 149 21.32 3.06 -14.33
N GLU A 150 22.51 2.51 -14.10
CA GLU A 150 23.67 2.67 -14.97
C GLU A 150 23.80 1.54 -16.00
N GLY A 151 23.09 0.44 -15.79
CA GLY A 151 23.22 -0.77 -16.60
C GLY A 151 24.37 -1.64 -16.10
N GLY A 152 24.07 -2.80 -15.50
CA GLY A 152 25.12 -3.73 -15.11
C GLY A 152 24.65 -5.03 -14.48
N GLU A 153 25.62 -5.86 -14.11
CA GLU A 153 25.40 -7.18 -13.53
C GLU A 153 24.80 -7.09 -12.13
N LEU A 154 23.79 -7.93 -11.89
CA LEU A 154 23.17 -8.12 -10.59
C LEU A 154 23.88 -9.26 -9.84
N PRO A 155 23.89 -9.26 -8.50
CA PRO A 155 24.50 -10.35 -7.74
C PRO A 155 23.94 -11.73 -8.14
N PRO A 156 24.78 -12.77 -8.20
CA PRO A 156 24.35 -14.12 -8.55
C PRO A 156 23.21 -14.62 -7.65
N GLY A 157 22.23 -15.31 -8.25
CA GLY A 157 21.03 -15.78 -7.54
C GLY A 157 19.97 -14.69 -7.33
N SER A 158 20.05 -13.57 -8.05
CA SER A 158 18.97 -12.58 -8.08
C SER A 158 17.75 -13.10 -8.83
N HIS A 159 16.57 -12.76 -8.32
CA HIS A 159 15.29 -13.13 -8.92
C HIS A 159 14.35 -11.93 -8.98
N MET A 160 13.55 -11.86 -10.03
CA MET A 160 12.36 -11.02 -10.10
C MET A 160 11.15 -11.87 -9.74
N SER A 161 10.22 -11.33 -8.95
CA SER A 161 8.94 -11.95 -8.64
C SER A 161 7.82 -10.94 -8.93
N SER A 162 6.69 -11.38 -9.49
CA SER A 162 5.55 -10.52 -9.74
C SER A 162 5.09 -9.83 -8.47
N LYS A 163 4.79 -8.53 -8.56
CA LYS A 163 4.24 -7.78 -7.44
C LYS A 163 2.72 -7.75 -7.55
N VAL A 164 2.07 -8.49 -6.67
CA VAL A 164 0.62 -8.47 -6.48
C VAL A 164 0.20 -7.17 -5.75
N ASP A 165 -0.89 -6.56 -6.21
CA ASP A 165 -1.51 -5.36 -5.60
C ASP A 165 -2.76 -5.77 -4.82
N GLY A 166 -2.57 -6.31 -3.61
CA GLY A 166 -3.65 -6.75 -2.76
C GLY A 166 -3.49 -6.27 -1.32
N SER A 167 -4.24 -6.91 -0.42
CA SER A 167 -4.12 -6.65 1.01
C SER A 167 -3.25 -7.72 1.65
N MET A 168 -2.14 -7.31 2.24
CA MET A 168 -1.22 -8.20 2.94
C MET A 168 -1.93 -8.94 4.09
N LEU A 169 -2.05 -10.26 3.94
CA LEU A 169 -2.46 -11.23 4.95
C LEU A 169 -1.22 -11.93 5.50
N THR A 170 -1.14 -12.07 6.80
CA THR A 170 -0.13 -12.89 7.47
C THR A 170 -0.80 -14.01 8.22
N VAL A 171 -0.23 -15.21 8.10
CA VAL A 171 -0.63 -16.37 8.88
C VAL A 171 0.58 -16.82 9.67
N THR A 172 0.51 -16.72 11.00
CA THR A 172 1.59 -17.22 11.85
C THR A 172 1.20 -18.54 12.47
N LEU A 173 2.05 -19.55 12.26
CA LEU A 173 1.85 -20.89 12.81
C LEU A 173 2.64 -21.02 14.11
N PHE A 174 1.93 -21.30 15.20
CA PHE A 174 2.49 -21.43 16.54
C PHE A 174 2.45 -22.88 17.04
N GLN A 175 3.48 -23.26 17.79
CA GLN A 175 3.57 -24.56 18.48
C GLN A 175 4.13 -24.41 19.90
N GLY A 176 3.96 -25.47 20.68
CA GLY A 176 4.52 -25.61 22.03
C GLY A 176 4.15 -24.42 22.93
N ARG A 177 5.14 -23.89 23.64
CA ARG A 177 4.91 -22.76 24.57
C ARG A 177 4.34 -21.51 23.88
N ARG A 178 4.75 -21.24 22.64
CA ARG A 178 4.29 -20.04 21.92
C ARG A 178 2.83 -20.17 21.49
N ARG A 179 2.39 -21.39 21.18
CA ARG A 179 0.95 -21.70 20.99
C ARG A 179 0.15 -21.38 22.25
N THR A 180 0.54 -21.92 23.39
CA THR A 180 -0.17 -21.67 24.67
C THR A 180 -0.30 -20.19 24.98
N ILE A 181 0.78 -19.41 24.81
CA ILE A 181 0.74 -17.95 25.02
C ILE A 181 -0.27 -17.28 24.09
N MET A 182 -0.30 -17.67 22.81
CA MET A 182 -1.23 -17.09 21.85
C MET A 182 -2.68 -17.52 22.08
N GLU A 183 -2.92 -18.75 22.52
CA GLU A 183 -4.25 -19.22 22.94
C GLU A 183 -4.77 -18.40 24.15
N GLU A 184 -3.92 -18.13 25.15
CA GLU A 184 -4.27 -17.27 26.29
C GLU A 184 -4.57 -15.83 25.85
N VAL A 185 -3.79 -15.29 24.91
CA VAL A 185 -4.04 -13.95 24.35
C VAL A 185 -5.36 -13.90 23.59
N ILE A 186 -5.65 -14.90 22.75
CA ILE A 186 -6.92 -14.97 22.02
C ILE A 186 -8.10 -15.11 22.98
N ALA A 187 -7.99 -15.95 24.01
CA ALA A 187 -9.05 -16.10 25.01
C ALA A 187 -9.31 -14.80 25.80
N ALA A 188 -8.26 -14.02 26.09
CA ALA A 188 -8.37 -12.79 26.87
C ALA A 188 -8.72 -11.54 26.04
N CYS A 189 -8.30 -11.49 24.78
CA CYS A 189 -8.26 -10.27 23.96
C CYS A 189 -8.79 -10.46 22.53
N GLY A 190 -9.09 -11.69 22.11
CA GLY A 190 -9.55 -12.01 20.77
C GLY A 190 -11.02 -11.68 20.57
N ASP A 191 -11.35 -11.31 19.33
CA ASP A 191 -12.73 -11.25 18.85
C ASP A 191 -13.28 -12.66 18.55
N GLU A 192 -14.57 -12.73 18.22
CA GLU A 192 -15.26 -13.98 17.90
C GLU A 192 -14.58 -14.74 16.75
N PHE A 193 -14.05 -14.02 15.76
CA PHE A 193 -13.35 -14.62 14.61
C PHE A 193 -12.01 -15.23 15.02
N SER A 194 -11.23 -14.58 15.87
CA SER A 194 -9.96 -15.10 16.40
C SER A 194 -10.20 -16.35 17.25
N VAL A 195 -11.26 -16.35 18.07
CA VAL A 195 -11.66 -17.50 18.90
C VAL A 195 -12.13 -18.66 18.03
N LEU A 196 -12.86 -18.38 16.95
CA LEU A 196 -13.26 -19.38 15.95
C LEU A 196 -12.04 -20.07 15.34
N ILE A 197 -11.06 -19.32 14.84
CA ILE A 197 -9.84 -19.89 14.25
C ILE A 197 -9.10 -20.77 15.26
N ALA A 198 -8.92 -20.29 16.50
CA ALA A 198 -8.30 -21.08 17.56
C ALA A 198 -9.07 -22.37 17.87
N THR A 199 -10.40 -22.34 17.77
CA THR A 199 -11.25 -23.52 17.93
C THR A 199 -11.05 -24.53 16.80
N LEU A 200 -10.99 -24.07 15.55
CA LEU A 200 -10.72 -24.92 14.38
C LEU A 200 -9.31 -25.52 14.40
N CYS A 201 -8.35 -24.87 15.06
CA CYS A 201 -7.00 -25.38 15.24
C CYS A 201 -6.81 -26.28 16.47
N ARG A 202 -7.87 -26.57 17.26
CA ARG A 202 -7.73 -27.29 18.54
C ARG A 202 -7.03 -28.64 18.39
N ASP A 203 -7.48 -29.43 17.43
CA ASP A 203 -7.00 -30.80 17.18
C ASP A 203 -5.86 -30.85 16.15
N ARG A 204 -5.37 -29.69 15.71
CA ARG A 204 -4.25 -29.56 14.77
C ARG A 204 -2.92 -29.42 15.51
N PRO A 205 -1.79 -29.81 14.90
CA PRO A 205 -0.47 -29.66 15.51
C PRO A 205 -0.07 -28.19 15.73
N TYR A 206 -0.68 -27.24 15.04
CA TYR A 206 -0.36 -25.81 15.11
C TYR A 206 -1.60 -24.98 15.44
N LEU A 207 -1.39 -23.82 16.07
CA LEU A 207 -2.35 -22.72 16.07
C LEU A 207 -2.01 -21.78 14.91
N ALA A 208 -2.93 -21.60 13.96
CA ALA A 208 -2.83 -20.56 12.94
C ALA A 208 -3.42 -19.25 13.48
N VAL A 209 -2.68 -18.15 13.36
CA VAL A 209 -3.19 -16.81 13.70
C VAL A 209 -3.12 -15.92 12.47
N LEU A 210 -4.29 -15.43 12.06
CA LEU A 210 -4.44 -14.52 10.93
C LEU A 210 -4.29 -13.08 11.41
N ALA A 211 -3.58 -12.27 10.62
CA ALA A 211 -3.43 -10.84 10.88
C ALA A 211 -3.13 -10.06 9.59
N SER A 212 -3.44 -8.76 9.57
CA SER A 212 -2.96 -7.86 8.52
C SER A 212 -1.51 -7.42 8.81
N GLN A 213 -0.89 -6.65 7.92
CA GLN A 213 0.46 -6.09 8.15
C GLN A 213 0.59 -5.38 9.52
N ASN A 214 -0.45 -4.68 9.99
CA ASN A 214 -0.36 -3.80 11.14
C ASN A 214 -1.06 -4.35 12.40
N THR A 215 -1.50 -5.60 12.40
CA THR A 215 -2.24 -6.18 13.53
C THR A 215 -1.58 -7.46 14.07
N LEU A 216 -1.90 -7.82 15.31
CA LEU A 216 -1.53 -9.10 15.91
C LEU A 216 -2.59 -10.17 15.63
N LEU A 217 -3.86 -9.76 15.69
CA LEU A 217 -5.06 -10.52 15.31
C LEU A 217 -5.74 -9.76 14.17
N LEU A 218 -6.43 -10.45 13.26
CA LEU A 218 -7.12 -9.81 12.15
C LEU A 218 -8.25 -8.92 12.66
N SER A 219 -8.28 -7.66 12.24
CA SER A 219 -9.29 -6.71 12.68
C SER A 219 -10.61 -6.89 11.94
N ASP A 220 -11.73 -6.61 12.62
CA ASP A 220 -13.11 -6.73 12.11
C ASP A 220 -13.33 -6.05 10.75
N ASP A 221 -12.65 -4.95 10.46
CA ASP A 221 -12.77 -4.19 9.22
C ASP A 221 -12.18 -4.92 8.00
N LEU A 222 -11.26 -5.87 8.21
CA LEU A 222 -10.62 -6.65 7.15
C LEU A 222 -11.10 -8.11 7.11
N GLN A 223 -11.85 -8.59 8.10
CA GLN A 223 -12.27 -9.99 8.19
C GLN A 223 -13.03 -10.45 6.94
N GLU A 224 -14.07 -9.73 6.50
CA GLU A 224 -14.85 -10.10 5.31
C GLU A 224 -13.98 -10.17 4.05
N TYR A 225 -13.08 -9.20 3.86
CA TYR A 225 -12.17 -9.17 2.71
C TYR A 225 -11.21 -10.38 2.74
N MET A 226 -10.60 -10.66 3.88
CA MET A 226 -9.67 -11.79 4.00
C MET A 226 -10.39 -13.14 3.85
N VAL A 227 -11.59 -13.29 4.41
CA VAL A 227 -12.40 -14.51 4.25
C VAL A 227 -12.80 -14.70 2.78
N THR A 228 -13.24 -13.64 2.09
CA THR A 228 -13.54 -13.70 0.65
C THR A 228 -12.32 -14.17 -0.14
N ALA A 229 -11.13 -13.61 0.11
CA ALA A 229 -9.91 -14.02 -0.59
C ALA A 229 -9.51 -15.47 -0.27
N ILE A 230 -9.57 -15.90 1.00
CA ILE A 230 -9.21 -17.26 1.42
C ILE A 230 -10.15 -18.27 0.78
N LEU A 231 -11.46 -18.14 1.03
CA LEU A 231 -12.42 -19.10 0.51
C LEU A 231 -12.51 -19.03 -1.02
N GLY A 232 -12.28 -17.86 -1.62
CA GLY A 232 -12.28 -17.70 -3.07
C GLY A 232 -11.10 -18.43 -3.75
N ALA A 233 -9.99 -18.57 -3.03
CA ALA A 233 -8.85 -19.37 -3.47
C ALA A 233 -9.03 -20.86 -3.16
N THR A 234 -9.57 -21.21 -1.98
CA THR A 234 -9.49 -22.60 -1.46
C THR A 234 -10.78 -23.40 -1.51
N ALA A 235 -11.96 -22.77 -1.53
CA ALA A 235 -13.24 -23.46 -1.48
C ALA A 235 -13.74 -23.78 -2.91
N SER A 236 -13.30 -24.91 -3.45
CA SER A 236 -13.76 -25.37 -4.76
C SER A 236 -15.28 -25.65 -4.77
N GLY A 237 -16.02 -24.99 -5.67
CA GLY A 237 -17.44 -25.24 -5.90
C GLY A 237 -18.41 -24.52 -4.96
N THR A 238 -17.92 -23.74 -3.99
CA THR A 238 -18.79 -22.89 -3.16
C THR A 238 -19.04 -21.56 -3.85
N SER A 239 -20.31 -21.25 -4.13
CA SER A 239 -20.70 -19.90 -4.54
C SER A 239 -20.62 -18.97 -3.33
N LEU A 240 -19.53 -18.21 -3.20
CA LEU A 240 -19.37 -17.26 -2.11
C LEU A 240 -20.45 -16.18 -2.11
N GLN A 241 -20.98 -15.83 -3.29
CA GLN A 241 -22.11 -14.94 -3.42
C GLN A 241 -23.35 -15.50 -2.72
N GLU A 242 -23.64 -16.80 -2.86
CA GLU A 242 -24.77 -17.46 -2.20
C GLU A 242 -24.54 -17.60 -0.68
N ALA A 243 -23.32 -17.92 -0.27
CA ALA A 243 -22.95 -17.96 1.14
C ALA A 243 -23.14 -16.59 1.80
N ALA A 244 -22.74 -15.51 1.12
CA ALA A 244 -22.87 -14.14 1.63
C ALA A 244 -24.33 -13.68 1.80
N LEU A 245 -25.28 -14.32 1.13
CA LEU A 245 -26.72 -14.04 1.30
C LEU A 245 -27.32 -14.75 2.52
N THR A 246 -26.66 -15.77 3.06
CA THR A 246 -27.26 -16.70 4.03
C THR A 246 -26.54 -16.75 5.37
N CYS A 247 -25.27 -16.37 5.41
CA CYS A 247 -24.45 -16.40 6.62
C CYS A 247 -23.42 -15.27 6.65
N THR A 248 -22.82 -15.04 7.81
CA THR A 248 -21.69 -14.13 8.01
C THR A 248 -20.40 -14.70 7.43
N ALA A 249 -19.40 -13.84 7.21
CA ALA A 249 -18.07 -14.29 6.77
C ALA A 249 -17.45 -15.31 7.74
N SER A 250 -17.63 -15.12 9.05
CA SER A 250 -17.12 -16.06 10.07
C SER A 250 -17.80 -17.43 9.99
N GLU A 251 -19.11 -17.47 9.77
CA GLU A 251 -19.85 -18.73 9.58
C GLU A 251 -19.44 -19.45 8.29
N ALA A 252 -19.30 -18.72 7.18
CA ALA A 252 -18.78 -19.28 5.92
C ALA A 252 -17.36 -19.84 6.10
N PHE A 253 -16.50 -19.11 6.82
CA PHE A 253 -15.16 -19.59 7.13
C PHE A 253 -15.20 -20.88 7.95
N ALA A 254 -16.01 -20.93 9.02
CA ALA A 254 -16.18 -22.13 9.83
C ALA A 254 -16.62 -23.36 9.01
N ALA A 255 -17.46 -23.16 7.99
CA ALA A 255 -17.96 -24.24 7.15
C ALA A 255 -16.98 -24.70 6.05
N HIS A 256 -16.06 -23.82 5.61
CA HIS A 256 -15.31 -24.04 4.37
C HIS A 256 -13.77 -23.83 4.49
N SER A 257 -13.23 -23.55 5.68
CA SER A 257 -11.80 -23.28 5.86
C SER A 257 -10.90 -24.53 5.93
N GLU A 258 -11.46 -25.73 5.94
CA GLU A 258 -10.70 -26.96 6.22
C GLU A 258 -9.54 -27.16 5.23
N GLY A 259 -9.80 -27.03 3.92
CA GLY A 259 -8.76 -27.15 2.89
C GLY A 259 -7.65 -26.09 3.01
N PHE A 260 -7.99 -24.89 3.50
CA PHE A 260 -7.00 -23.85 3.79
C PHE A 260 -6.11 -24.25 4.97
N LEU A 261 -6.70 -24.74 6.07
CA LEU A 261 -5.96 -25.14 7.27
C LEU A 261 -5.09 -26.38 7.02
N ASP A 262 -5.58 -27.35 6.25
CA ASP A 262 -4.81 -28.54 5.84
C ASP A 262 -3.59 -28.16 5.01
N ALA A 263 -3.73 -27.20 4.09
CA ALA A 263 -2.63 -26.72 3.28
C ALA A 263 -1.52 -26.06 4.10
N LEU A 264 -1.89 -25.30 5.14
CA LEU A 264 -0.94 -24.68 6.05
C LEU A 264 -0.18 -25.72 6.88
N GLU A 265 -0.88 -26.76 7.33
CA GLU A 265 -0.32 -27.86 8.09
C GLU A 265 0.70 -28.65 7.25
N GLN A 266 0.30 -29.07 6.05
CA GLN A 266 1.18 -29.78 5.11
C GLN A 266 2.38 -28.91 4.70
N PHE A 267 2.17 -27.61 4.44
CA PHE A 267 3.27 -26.68 4.17
C PHE A 267 4.28 -26.62 5.34
N ALA A 268 3.81 -26.55 6.59
CA ALA A 268 4.70 -26.48 7.75
C ALA A 268 5.57 -27.75 7.87
N GLU A 269 5.01 -28.91 7.58
CA GLU A 269 5.73 -30.20 7.58
C GLU A 269 6.76 -30.30 6.46
N GLU A 270 6.41 -29.85 5.25
CA GLU A 270 7.28 -29.89 4.07
C GLU A 270 8.42 -28.85 4.16
N ALA A 271 8.10 -27.62 4.55
CA ALA A 271 9.05 -26.51 4.59
C ALA A 271 10.08 -26.64 5.72
N ARG A 272 9.74 -27.35 6.80
CA ARG A 272 10.63 -27.63 7.96
C ARG A 272 11.29 -26.38 8.54
N LEU A 273 10.60 -25.24 8.47
CA LEU A 273 11.09 -23.99 9.02
C LEU A 273 10.92 -23.97 10.55
N PRO A 274 11.87 -23.38 11.32
CA PRO A 274 11.69 -23.19 12.74
C PRO A 274 10.40 -22.41 13.06
N LEU A 275 9.77 -22.74 14.19
CA LEU A 275 8.51 -22.11 14.60
C LEU A 275 8.72 -21.04 15.70
N PRO A 276 7.93 -19.95 15.70
CA PRO A 276 6.82 -19.70 14.79
C PRO A 276 7.34 -19.29 13.43
N VAL A 277 6.56 -19.65 12.41
CA VAL A 277 6.78 -19.20 11.04
C VAL A 277 5.60 -18.31 10.65
N THR A 278 5.89 -17.15 10.09
CA THR A 278 4.89 -16.24 9.55
C THR A 278 4.93 -16.32 8.03
N LEU A 279 3.84 -16.84 7.46
CA LEU A 279 3.60 -16.84 6.02
C LEU A 279 3.11 -15.45 5.62
N ALA A 280 3.69 -14.89 4.56
CA ALA A 280 3.26 -13.65 3.94
C ALA A 280 2.44 -14.00 2.69
N LEU A 281 1.18 -13.58 2.66
CA LEU A 281 0.28 -13.81 1.55
C LEU A 281 -0.36 -12.49 1.13
N GLU A 282 -0.60 -12.33 -0.17
CA GLU A 282 -1.39 -11.21 -0.68
C GLU A 282 -2.83 -11.69 -0.93
N ALA A 283 -3.77 -11.11 -0.19
CA ALA A 283 -5.19 -11.38 -0.37
C ALA A 283 -5.73 -10.45 -1.47
N VAL A 284 -6.35 -11.05 -2.49
CA VAL A 284 -6.96 -10.34 -3.61
C VAL A 284 -8.43 -10.72 -3.66
N CYS A 285 -9.31 -9.72 -3.60
CA CYS A 285 -10.72 -9.91 -3.93
C CYS A 285 -11.04 -9.30 -5.29
N ALA A 286 -11.83 -10.01 -6.09
CA ALA A 286 -12.33 -9.56 -7.38
C ALA A 286 -12.94 -8.16 -7.26
N ARG A 287 -12.57 -7.26 -8.19
CA ARG A 287 -13.04 -5.85 -8.20
C ARG A 287 -12.76 -5.08 -6.89
N ARG A 288 -11.78 -5.52 -6.09
CA ARG A 288 -11.34 -4.89 -4.84
C ARG A 288 -12.42 -4.87 -3.74
N THR A 289 -13.40 -5.78 -3.75
CA THR A 289 -14.53 -5.80 -2.79
C THR A 289 -14.72 -7.18 -2.18
N SER A 290 -15.15 -7.24 -0.91
CA SER A 290 -15.64 -8.48 -0.30
C SER A 290 -17.00 -8.88 -0.89
N GLU A 291 -17.37 -10.15 -0.72
CA GLU A 291 -18.70 -10.67 -1.09
C GLU A 291 -19.80 -10.25 -0.10
N TRP A 292 -19.43 -9.86 1.12
CA TRP A 292 -20.35 -9.39 2.17
C TRP A 292 -20.64 -7.88 2.12
N GLY A 293 -20.11 -7.20 1.11
CA GLY A 293 -20.50 -5.82 0.77
C GLY A 293 -19.85 -4.73 1.61
N ARG A 294 -18.96 -5.03 2.58
CA ARG A 294 -18.14 -3.99 3.20
C ARG A 294 -16.96 -3.60 2.31
N GLY A 295 -17.08 -2.38 1.79
CA GLY A 295 -15.97 -1.49 1.43
C GLY A 295 -15.07 -2.01 0.31
N SER A 296 -15.08 -1.30 -0.82
CA SER A 296 -13.95 -1.44 -1.74
C SER A 296 -12.67 -0.98 -1.04
N LEU A 297 -11.60 -1.78 -1.10
CA LEU A 297 -10.28 -1.35 -0.65
C LEU A 297 -9.75 -0.31 -1.63
N SER A 298 -10.07 0.95 -1.36
CA SER A 298 -9.69 2.12 -2.18
C SER A 298 -8.16 2.31 -2.31
N GLY A 299 -7.38 1.69 -1.41
CA GLY A 299 -5.93 1.73 -1.47
C GLY A 299 -5.28 0.87 -2.55
N LEU A 300 -6.04 0.04 -3.28
CA LEU A 300 -5.52 -0.82 -4.36
C LEU A 300 -5.74 -0.15 -5.71
N ALA A 301 -4.71 -0.07 -6.55
CA ALA A 301 -4.82 0.47 -7.91
C ALA A 301 -5.41 -0.54 -8.89
N ILE A 302 -5.12 -1.83 -8.69
CA ILE A 302 -5.45 -2.88 -9.63
C ILE A 302 -6.75 -3.58 -9.21
N ALA A 303 -7.63 -3.79 -10.17
CA ALA A 303 -8.77 -4.69 -10.04
C ALA A 303 -8.47 -6.02 -10.73
N TYR A 304 -8.71 -7.09 -10.00
CA TYR A 304 -8.55 -8.46 -10.49
C TYR A 304 -9.91 -9.06 -10.86
N PRO A 305 -9.96 -9.98 -11.84
CA PRO A 305 -11.21 -10.62 -12.28
C PRO A 305 -11.74 -11.66 -11.29
N SER A 306 -10.86 -12.23 -10.46
CA SER A 306 -11.18 -13.28 -9.50
C SER A 306 -10.61 -12.99 -8.12
N HIS A 307 -11.17 -13.65 -7.11
CA HIS A 307 -10.56 -13.75 -5.79
C HIS A 307 -9.34 -14.66 -5.88
N ASN A 308 -8.27 -14.33 -5.16
CA ASN A 308 -7.09 -15.16 -5.08
C ASN A 308 -6.31 -14.88 -3.80
N LEU A 309 -5.42 -15.81 -3.48
CA LEU A 309 -4.49 -15.70 -2.38
C LEU A 309 -3.11 -16.10 -2.87
N SER A 310 -2.17 -15.15 -2.84
CA SER A 310 -0.84 -15.34 -3.43
C SER A 310 0.22 -15.44 -2.34
N PHE A 311 0.87 -16.59 -2.23
CA PHE A 311 1.93 -16.83 -1.26
C PHE A 311 3.24 -16.16 -1.70
N LEU A 312 3.73 -15.22 -0.91
CA LEU A 312 4.92 -14.41 -1.23
C LEU A 312 6.21 -14.99 -0.62
N GLY A 313 6.09 -15.73 0.48
CA GLY A 313 7.20 -16.34 1.20
C GLY A 313 6.91 -16.50 2.68
N ALA A 314 7.92 -16.97 3.44
CA ALA A 314 7.81 -17.23 4.86
C ALA A 314 8.95 -16.57 5.65
N THR A 315 8.65 -16.09 6.85
CA THR A 315 9.65 -15.52 7.76
C THR A 315 9.70 -16.31 9.07
N THR A 316 10.92 -16.62 9.52
CA THR A 316 11.20 -17.31 10.79
C THR A 316 12.43 -16.68 11.45
N THR A 317 12.89 -17.25 12.57
CA THR A 317 14.18 -16.95 13.18
C THR A 317 15.21 -18.02 12.82
N GLY A 318 16.37 -17.60 12.31
CA GLY A 318 17.52 -18.47 12.10
C GLY A 318 18.12 -18.99 13.42
N PRO A 319 19.16 -19.85 13.34
CA PRO A 319 19.79 -20.47 14.52
C PRO A 319 20.38 -19.47 15.53
N ASP A 320 20.81 -18.31 15.05
CA ASP A 320 21.33 -17.19 15.85
C ASP A 320 20.22 -16.26 16.40
N GLY A 321 18.96 -16.54 16.07
CA GLY A 321 17.81 -15.72 16.40
C GLY A 321 17.58 -14.54 15.44
N ALA A 322 18.36 -14.41 14.36
CA ALA A 322 18.15 -13.39 13.36
C ALA A 322 16.90 -13.69 12.50
N PRO A 323 16.13 -12.68 12.08
CA PRO A 323 15.04 -12.88 11.12
C PRO A 323 15.57 -13.44 9.80
N LEU A 324 14.97 -14.53 9.35
CA LEU A 324 15.22 -15.19 8.07
C LEU A 324 13.94 -15.17 7.25
N TYR A 325 13.97 -14.43 6.14
CA TYR A 325 12.91 -14.45 5.14
C TYR A 325 13.33 -15.35 3.98
N VAL A 326 12.48 -16.31 3.63
CA VAL A 326 12.64 -17.21 2.50
C VAL A 326 11.53 -16.92 1.49
N PRO A 327 11.86 -16.54 0.24
CA PRO A 327 10.86 -16.24 -0.78
C PRO A 327 10.12 -17.48 -1.24
N HIS A 328 8.92 -17.30 -1.82
CA HIS A 328 8.05 -18.39 -2.25
C HIS A 328 8.74 -19.42 -3.18
N PHE A 329 9.55 -18.96 -4.14
CA PHE A 329 10.23 -19.84 -5.11
C PHE A 329 11.36 -20.70 -4.51
N ASP A 330 11.77 -20.43 -3.26
CA ASP A 330 12.75 -21.24 -2.52
C ASP A 330 12.07 -22.22 -1.55
N LEU A 331 10.74 -22.28 -1.53
CA LEU A 331 9.95 -23.08 -0.59
C LEU A 331 9.13 -24.16 -1.31
N PRO A 332 8.81 -25.27 -0.63
CA PRO A 332 7.87 -26.26 -1.18
C PRO A 332 6.45 -25.68 -1.16
N THR A 333 5.94 -25.29 -2.31
CA THR A 333 4.60 -24.66 -2.46
C THR A 333 3.54 -25.61 -3.00
N ALA A 334 3.86 -26.89 -3.16
CA ALA A 334 2.95 -27.89 -3.73
C ALA A 334 1.65 -28.02 -2.92
N ALA A 335 1.75 -28.15 -1.59
CA ALA A 335 0.61 -28.22 -0.69
C ALA A 335 -0.32 -27.00 -0.80
N LEU A 336 0.26 -25.79 -0.80
CA LEU A 336 -0.47 -24.54 -0.96
C LEU A 336 -1.16 -24.48 -2.33
N SER A 337 -0.44 -24.84 -3.39
CA SER A 337 -0.96 -24.83 -4.76
C SER A 337 -2.12 -25.80 -4.97
N THR A 338 -2.04 -27.01 -4.39
CA THR A 338 -3.12 -28.00 -4.45
C THR A 338 -4.40 -27.49 -3.77
N ALA A 339 -4.25 -26.70 -2.70
CA ALA A 339 -5.38 -26.06 -2.04
C ALA A 339 -5.87 -24.78 -2.74
N GLY A 340 -5.31 -24.42 -3.91
CA GLY A 340 -5.69 -23.22 -4.66
C GLY A 340 -5.00 -21.93 -4.21
N ILE A 341 -4.07 -21.99 -3.26
CA ILE A 341 -3.23 -20.84 -2.89
C ILE A 341 -2.08 -20.76 -3.91
N GLY A 342 -2.17 -19.78 -4.81
CA GLY A 342 -1.15 -19.57 -5.84
C GLY A 342 0.12 -18.92 -5.30
N GLU A 343 1.09 -18.74 -6.19
CA GLU A 343 2.28 -17.93 -5.95
C GLU A 343 2.51 -16.97 -7.13
N PRO A 344 3.22 -15.86 -6.94
CA PRO A 344 3.60 -14.99 -8.04
C PRO A 344 4.55 -15.70 -9.00
N TYR A 345 4.55 -15.30 -10.27
CA TYR A 345 5.59 -15.73 -11.21
C TYR A 345 6.96 -15.20 -10.76
N ALA A 346 8.01 -16.00 -10.96
CA ALA A 346 9.38 -15.61 -10.68
C ALA A 346 10.34 -15.91 -11.83
N TRP A 347 11.37 -15.07 -12.00
CA TRP A 347 12.37 -15.17 -13.06
C TRP A 347 13.78 -14.98 -12.49
N PRO A 348 14.74 -15.86 -12.82
CA PRO A 348 16.14 -15.60 -12.50
C PRO A 348 16.63 -14.43 -13.37
N VAL A 349 17.33 -13.48 -12.76
CA VAL A 349 17.90 -12.33 -13.47
C VAL A 349 19.38 -12.18 -13.15
N ARG A 350 20.17 -11.75 -14.13
CA ARG A 350 21.62 -11.61 -14.01
C ARG A 350 22.09 -10.20 -14.36
N HIS A 351 21.30 -9.46 -15.13
CA HIS A 351 21.63 -8.12 -15.57
C HIS A 351 20.43 -7.18 -15.36
N SER A 352 20.67 -5.89 -15.16
CA SER A 352 19.60 -4.89 -15.11
C SER A 352 18.74 -4.85 -16.38
N LEU A 353 19.30 -5.28 -17.52
CA LEU A 353 18.60 -5.35 -18.80
C LEU A 353 17.51 -6.44 -18.78
N ASP A 354 17.69 -7.51 -18.01
CA ASP A 354 16.66 -8.53 -17.82
C ASP A 354 15.44 -7.93 -17.10
N VAL A 355 15.69 -7.09 -16.10
CA VAL A 355 14.66 -6.35 -15.34
C VAL A 355 13.92 -5.38 -16.25
N GLU A 356 14.64 -4.62 -17.07
CA GLU A 356 14.03 -3.69 -18.02
C GLU A 356 13.22 -4.40 -19.10
N ALA A 357 13.69 -5.54 -19.61
CA ALA A 357 12.97 -6.34 -20.59
C ALA A 357 11.68 -6.95 -20.02
N LEU A 358 11.69 -7.39 -18.76
CA LEU A 358 10.49 -7.86 -18.07
C LEU A 358 9.48 -6.71 -17.87
N LEU A 359 9.92 -5.56 -17.37
CA LEU A 359 9.03 -4.40 -17.14
C LEU A 359 8.46 -3.84 -18.43
N SER A 360 9.27 -3.75 -19.48
CA SER A 360 8.81 -3.26 -20.79
C SER A 360 7.77 -4.21 -21.38
N SER A 361 8.04 -5.52 -21.42
CA SER A 361 7.07 -6.49 -21.93
C SER A 361 5.81 -6.53 -21.06
N LEU A 362 5.91 -6.29 -19.74
CA LEU A 362 4.73 -6.23 -18.86
C LEU A 362 3.86 -5.00 -19.19
N ASN A 363 4.48 -3.85 -19.44
CA ASN A 363 3.78 -2.67 -19.97
C ASN A 363 3.12 -2.97 -21.33
N ASP A 364 3.79 -3.70 -22.22
CA ASP A 364 3.19 -4.11 -23.50
C ASP A 364 1.92 -4.93 -23.31
N VAL A 365 1.89 -5.82 -22.29
CA VAL A 365 0.67 -6.56 -21.94
C VAL A 365 -0.43 -5.62 -21.46
N VAL A 366 -0.11 -4.65 -20.59
CA VAL A 366 -1.08 -3.66 -20.10
C VAL A 366 -1.71 -2.88 -21.25
N PHE A 367 -0.94 -2.50 -22.27
CA PHE A 367 -1.44 -1.78 -23.44
C PHE A 367 -1.98 -2.69 -24.55
N ALA A 368 -2.16 -3.99 -24.28
CA ALA A 368 -2.63 -4.99 -25.25
C ALA A 368 -1.77 -5.06 -26.54
N CYS A 369 -0.50 -4.66 -26.45
CA CYS A 369 0.49 -4.83 -27.52
C CYS A 369 0.96 -6.29 -27.64
N CYS A 370 0.84 -7.07 -26.55
CA CYS A 370 0.99 -8.52 -26.55
C CYS A 370 0.05 -9.15 -25.52
N SER A 371 -0.22 -10.46 -25.65
CA SER A 371 -1.01 -11.19 -24.66
C SER A 371 -0.16 -11.61 -23.46
N ALA A 372 -0.80 -11.92 -22.33
CA ALA A 372 -0.11 -12.51 -21.18
C ALA A 372 0.57 -13.86 -21.53
N ALA A 373 0.00 -14.63 -22.47
CA ALA A 373 0.61 -15.86 -22.97
C ALA A 373 1.91 -15.57 -23.72
N ASP A 374 1.92 -14.57 -24.62
CA ASP A 374 3.12 -14.16 -25.36
C ASP A 374 4.21 -13.67 -24.39
N PHE A 375 3.81 -12.95 -23.33
CA PHE A 375 4.73 -12.52 -22.28
C PHE A 375 5.39 -13.72 -21.59
N LEU A 376 4.62 -14.72 -21.16
CA LEU A 376 5.13 -15.91 -20.48
C LEU A 376 5.92 -16.84 -21.40
N GLU A 377 5.62 -16.85 -22.70
CA GLU A 377 6.42 -17.56 -23.69
C GLU A 377 7.79 -16.89 -23.90
N ARG A 378 7.81 -15.55 -24.00
CA ARG A 378 9.05 -14.77 -24.16
C ARG A 378 9.90 -14.80 -22.90
N HIS A 379 9.26 -14.76 -21.74
CA HIS A 379 9.87 -14.70 -20.42
C HIS A 379 9.41 -15.90 -19.59
N PRO A 380 9.94 -17.11 -19.84
CA PRO A 380 9.50 -18.31 -19.12
C PRO A 380 9.87 -18.22 -17.63
N PRO A 381 8.90 -18.32 -16.70
CA PRO A 381 9.17 -18.29 -15.27
C PRO A 381 9.84 -19.58 -14.77
N VAL A 382 10.34 -19.55 -13.54
CA VAL A 382 10.85 -20.73 -12.83
C VAL A 382 9.74 -21.79 -12.71
N ARG A 383 10.11 -23.08 -12.87
CA ARG A 383 9.18 -24.21 -12.73
C ARG A 383 8.59 -24.23 -11.30
N GLY A 384 7.27 -24.41 -11.20
CA GLY A 384 6.55 -24.40 -9.91
C GLY A 384 5.48 -23.32 -9.87
N SER A 385 5.76 -22.16 -10.45
CA SER A 385 4.86 -20.99 -10.46
C SER A 385 3.73 -21.06 -11.48
N THR A 386 3.32 -22.26 -11.90
CA THR A 386 2.37 -22.48 -13.01
C THR A 386 1.14 -23.31 -12.63
N ALA A 387 0.98 -23.68 -11.35
CA ALA A 387 -0.02 -24.66 -10.90
C ALA A 387 -1.47 -24.14 -10.85
N ALA A 388 -1.68 -22.83 -10.93
CA ALA A 388 -2.99 -22.20 -11.11
C ALA A 388 -2.89 -21.22 -12.28
N PRO A 389 -4.00 -20.79 -12.93
CA PRO A 389 -3.96 -19.66 -13.84
C PRO A 389 -3.63 -18.41 -13.02
N ALA A 390 -2.35 -18.19 -12.74
CA ALA A 390 -1.90 -16.98 -12.09
C ALA A 390 -2.21 -15.83 -13.04
N THR A 391 -3.08 -14.93 -12.58
CA THR A 391 -3.31 -13.67 -13.27
C THR A 391 -1.99 -12.91 -13.28
N LEU A 392 -1.56 -12.43 -14.44
CA LEU A 392 -0.34 -11.63 -14.53
C LEU A 392 -0.56 -10.32 -13.75
N ASP A 393 0.30 -10.02 -12.79
CA ASP A 393 0.20 -8.81 -11.98
C ASP A 393 0.76 -7.59 -12.72
N TYR A 394 -0.03 -6.52 -12.81
CA TYR A 394 0.34 -5.32 -13.56
C TYR A 394 1.01 -4.23 -12.72
N GLU A 395 1.14 -4.39 -11.40
CA GLU A 395 1.76 -3.36 -10.55
C GLU A 395 3.25 -3.24 -10.85
N GLY A 396 3.89 -4.36 -11.15
CA GLY A 396 5.30 -4.47 -11.45
C GLY A 396 5.87 -5.69 -10.78
N LEU A 397 7.09 -5.54 -10.29
CA LEU A 397 7.91 -6.65 -9.85
C LEU A 397 8.66 -6.33 -8.55
N VAL A 398 9.15 -7.38 -7.92
CA VAL A 398 10.01 -7.35 -6.75
C VAL A 398 11.35 -7.97 -7.16
N LEU A 399 12.43 -7.23 -7.00
CA LEU A 399 13.79 -7.74 -7.13
C LEU A 399 14.27 -8.26 -5.77
N LEU A 400 14.58 -9.54 -5.72
CA LEU A 400 15.23 -10.19 -4.59
C LEU A 400 16.68 -10.51 -4.96
N THR A 401 17.61 -9.81 -4.33
CA THR A 401 19.04 -9.99 -4.57
C THR A 401 19.66 -10.77 -3.42
N SER A 402 20.22 -11.94 -3.72
CA SER A 402 20.98 -12.72 -2.75
C SER A 402 22.18 -11.91 -2.25
N THR A 403 22.30 -11.82 -0.93
CA THR A 403 23.47 -11.26 -0.25
C THR A 403 24.19 -12.41 0.43
N ALA A 404 25.50 -12.52 0.21
CA ALA A 404 26.31 -13.53 0.87
C ALA A 404 26.23 -13.32 2.39
N SER A 405 25.67 -14.30 3.11
CA SER A 405 25.74 -14.30 4.57
C SER A 405 27.16 -14.72 4.98
N THR A 406 27.84 -13.87 5.75
CA THR A 406 29.20 -14.13 6.22
C THR A 406 29.28 -15.20 7.32
N SER A 407 28.14 -15.65 7.85
CA SER A 407 28.10 -16.45 9.10
C SER A 407 27.11 -17.61 9.09
N SER A 408 26.33 -17.81 8.03
CA SER A 408 25.39 -18.92 7.93
C SER A 408 25.25 -19.36 6.47
N ASP A 409 25.01 -20.66 6.25
CA ASP A 409 24.64 -21.19 4.93
C ASP A 409 23.27 -20.67 4.44
N ALA A 410 22.61 -19.80 5.21
CA ALA A 410 21.33 -19.19 4.86
C ALA A 410 21.53 -17.99 3.93
N VAL A 411 20.89 -18.06 2.77
CA VAL A 411 20.81 -16.93 1.83
C VAL A 411 19.94 -15.83 2.42
N VAL A 412 20.46 -14.60 2.46
CA VAL A 412 19.69 -13.42 2.89
C VAL A 412 19.37 -12.58 1.67
N TYR A 413 18.10 -12.22 1.50
CA TYR A 413 17.66 -11.41 0.37
C TYR A 413 17.59 -9.92 0.69
N CYS A 414 18.17 -9.10 -0.18
CA CYS A 414 17.86 -7.68 -0.28
C CYS A 414 16.61 -7.53 -1.16
N TYR A 415 15.58 -6.87 -0.65
CA TYR A 415 14.27 -6.77 -1.29
C TYR A 415 14.09 -5.36 -1.86
N SER A 416 13.80 -5.24 -3.16
CA SER A 416 13.50 -3.96 -3.85
C SER A 416 12.22 -4.08 -4.66
N LYS A 417 11.44 -3.00 -4.75
CA LYS A 417 10.22 -2.93 -5.58
C LYS A 417 10.54 -2.15 -6.85
N VAL A 418 10.05 -2.63 -7.99
CA VAL A 418 10.16 -1.94 -9.28
C VAL A 418 8.78 -1.97 -9.94
N LYS A 419 8.10 -0.84 -10.01
CA LYS A 419 6.71 -0.77 -10.51
C LYS A 419 6.65 -0.47 -12.01
N THR A 420 5.53 -0.78 -12.64
CA THR A 420 5.27 -0.38 -14.03
C THR A 420 4.97 1.11 -14.12
N GLU A 421 5.20 1.69 -15.31
CA GLU A 421 4.78 3.06 -15.59
C GLU A 421 3.26 3.22 -15.44
N ALA A 422 2.50 2.24 -15.94
CA ALA A 422 1.05 2.24 -15.87
C ALA A 422 0.57 2.35 -14.42
N TYR A 423 1.16 1.57 -13.51
CA TYR A 423 0.83 1.64 -12.10
C TYR A 423 1.18 2.99 -11.49
N TYR A 424 2.38 3.55 -11.76
CA TYR A 424 2.76 4.85 -11.21
C TYR A 424 1.76 5.95 -11.57
N LYS A 425 1.40 6.01 -12.86
CA LYS A 425 0.48 7.02 -13.37
C LYS A 425 -0.95 6.79 -12.89
N ALA A 426 -1.39 5.53 -12.74
CA ALA A 426 -2.75 5.22 -12.29
C ALA A 426 -2.96 5.36 -10.77
N HIS A 427 -1.96 5.01 -9.95
CA HIS A 427 -2.05 5.05 -8.49
C HIS A 427 -1.71 6.43 -7.89
N LYS A 428 -0.89 7.23 -8.58
CA LYS A 428 -0.50 8.58 -8.15
C LYS A 428 -0.70 9.59 -9.27
N ALA A 429 -1.89 9.59 -9.87
CA ALA A 429 -2.22 10.38 -11.04
C ALA A 429 -1.86 11.87 -10.86
N ARG A 430 -1.19 12.41 -11.86
CA ARG A 430 -0.86 13.83 -11.99
C ARG A 430 -1.58 14.43 -13.18
N SER A 431 -1.61 15.75 -13.23
CA SER A 431 -2.30 16.51 -14.28
C SER A 431 -1.73 16.24 -15.65
N GLU A 432 -0.41 16.02 -15.69
CA GLU A 432 0.36 15.68 -16.89
C GLU A 432 0.07 14.26 -17.40
N ASP A 433 -0.48 13.37 -16.56
CA ASP A 433 -0.78 11.98 -16.93
C ASP A 433 -2.15 11.79 -17.60
N ALA A 434 -2.96 12.85 -17.72
CA ALA A 434 -4.36 12.72 -18.14
C ALA A 434 -4.54 12.01 -19.50
N LEU A 435 -3.72 12.35 -20.49
CA LEU A 435 -3.79 11.70 -21.81
C LEU A 435 -3.42 10.22 -21.74
N TYR A 436 -2.38 9.89 -20.96
CA TYR A 436 -1.94 8.52 -20.74
C TYR A 436 -3.03 7.70 -20.03
N LEU A 437 -3.68 8.27 -19.01
CA LEU A 437 -4.74 7.59 -18.27
C LEU A 437 -6.00 7.37 -19.11
N ARG A 438 -6.29 8.24 -20.08
CA ARG A 438 -7.38 7.99 -21.03
C ARG A 438 -7.08 6.82 -21.97
N GLU A 439 -5.85 6.74 -22.47
CA GLU A 439 -5.42 5.60 -23.27
C GLU A 439 -5.46 4.31 -22.45
N LEU A 440 -4.93 4.35 -21.22
CA LEU A 440 -4.97 3.23 -20.29
C LEU A 440 -6.41 2.78 -19.99
N ALA A 441 -7.35 3.71 -19.83
CA ALA A 441 -8.76 3.39 -19.61
C ALA A 441 -9.38 2.63 -20.79
N ALA A 442 -8.97 2.95 -22.03
CA ALA A 442 -9.48 2.30 -23.22
C ALA A 442 -8.99 0.86 -23.39
N VAL A 443 -7.74 0.58 -22.99
CA VAL A 443 -7.10 -0.73 -23.20
C VAL A 443 -7.13 -1.64 -21.96
N ALA A 444 -7.05 -1.06 -20.75
CA ALA A 444 -6.92 -1.77 -19.49
C ALA A 444 -7.83 -1.22 -18.37
N GLY A 445 -8.92 -0.53 -18.72
CA GLY A 445 -9.83 0.08 -17.74
C GLY A 445 -10.43 -0.90 -16.71
N SER A 446 -10.64 -2.16 -17.10
CA SER A 446 -11.09 -3.21 -16.17
C SER A 446 -10.07 -3.52 -15.08
N SER A 447 -8.78 -3.34 -15.37
CA SER A 447 -7.68 -3.60 -14.44
C SER A 447 -7.23 -2.36 -13.70
N PHE A 448 -7.43 -1.16 -14.27
CA PHE A 448 -7.12 0.13 -13.66
C PHE A 448 -8.40 0.98 -13.50
N PRO A 449 -9.23 0.73 -12.48
CA PRO A 449 -10.50 1.44 -12.33
C PRO A 449 -10.36 2.96 -12.20
N SER A 450 -9.26 3.46 -11.62
CA SER A 450 -9.00 4.90 -11.49
C SER A 450 -8.87 5.58 -12.86
N ALA A 451 -8.28 4.88 -13.85
CA ALA A 451 -8.18 5.37 -15.22
C ALA A 451 -9.58 5.51 -15.86
N THR A 452 -10.46 4.52 -15.66
CA THR A 452 -11.85 4.57 -16.14
C THR A 452 -12.63 5.71 -15.49
N VAL A 453 -12.47 5.92 -14.18
CA VAL A 453 -13.12 7.04 -13.47
C VAL A 453 -12.65 8.39 -14.03
N LEU A 454 -11.34 8.55 -14.26
CA LEU A 454 -10.80 9.76 -14.87
C LEU A 454 -11.34 9.97 -16.28
N ALA A 455 -11.32 8.94 -17.13
CA ALA A 455 -11.78 9.04 -18.51
C ALA A 455 -13.26 9.42 -18.56
N ALA A 456 -14.11 8.78 -17.76
CA ALA A 456 -15.53 9.11 -17.67
C ALA A 456 -15.77 10.54 -17.15
N PHE A 457 -14.95 11.01 -16.21
CA PHE A 457 -15.05 12.39 -15.74
C PHE A 457 -14.65 13.38 -16.83
N ASP A 458 -13.55 13.12 -17.56
CA ASP A 458 -13.08 13.99 -18.65
C ASP A 458 -14.11 14.09 -19.77
N ASP A 459 -14.69 12.96 -20.18
CA ASP A 459 -15.74 12.91 -21.21
C ASP A 459 -17.01 13.69 -20.78
N ALA A 460 -17.34 13.67 -19.48
CA ALA A 460 -18.47 14.42 -18.92
C ALA A 460 -18.17 15.91 -18.68
N LEU A 461 -16.89 16.31 -18.69
CA LEU A 461 -16.47 17.65 -18.28
C LEU A 461 -17.09 18.77 -19.14
N PRO A 462 -17.15 18.70 -20.48
CA PRO A 462 -17.77 19.76 -21.29
C PRO A 462 -19.24 20.00 -20.90
N ALA A 463 -20.02 18.93 -20.70
CA ALA A 463 -21.42 19.02 -20.29
C ALA A 463 -21.56 19.60 -18.88
N ARG A 464 -20.69 19.17 -17.94
CA ARG A 464 -20.63 19.71 -16.58
C ARG A 464 -20.29 21.20 -16.57
N LEU A 465 -19.32 21.63 -17.37
CA LEU A 465 -18.95 23.04 -17.54
C LEU A 465 -20.08 23.85 -18.16
N ALA A 466 -20.78 23.33 -19.17
CA ALA A 466 -21.95 23.99 -19.77
C ALA A 466 -23.10 24.15 -18.75
N ALA A 467 -23.40 23.11 -17.97
CA ALA A 467 -24.38 23.16 -16.90
C ALA A 467 -23.99 24.15 -15.79
N CYS A 468 -22.71 24.18 -15.41
CA CYS A 468 -22.16 25.15 -14.46
C CYS A 468 -22.33 26.58 -15.00
N ARG A 469 -21.93 26.86 -16.26
CA ARG A 469 -22.14 28.17 -16.91
C ARG A 469 -23.61 28.59 -16.92
N LYS A 470 -24.53 27.66 -17.20
CA LYS A 470 -25.98 27.93 -17.16
C LYS A 470 -26.46 28.27 -15.74
N ARG A 471 -26.01 27.53 -14.73
CA ARG A 471 -26.31 27.80 -13.30
C ARG A 471 -25.74 29.15 -12.85
N VAL A 472 -24.49 29.46 -13.21
CA VAL A 472 -23.86 30.75 -12.95
C VAL A 472 -24.65 31.86 -13.64
N ALA A 473 -24.98 31.73 -14.92
CA ALA A 473 -25.79 32.72 -15.62
C ALA A 473 -27.17 32.93 -14.94
N ALA A 474 -27.85 31.85 -14.53
CA ALA A 474 -29.17 31.91 -13.90
C ALA A 474 -29.17 32.47 -12.46
N SER A 475 -28.08 32.28 -11.71
CA SER A 475 -27.93 32.75 -10.32
C SER A 475 -27.25 34.12 -10.21
N ALA A 476 -26.29 34.38 -11.10
CA ALA A 476 -25.66 35.67 -11.23
C ALA A 476 -26.61 36.69 -11.85
N ALA A 477 -27.45 36.33 -12.83
CA ALA A 477 -28.35 37.30 -13.47
C ALA A 477 -29.27 38.03 -12.46
N PRO A 478 -29.97 37.37 -11.52
CA PRO A 478 -30.77 38.08 -10.51
C PRO A 478 -29.93 38.91 -9.54
N ARG A 479 -28.76 38.43 -9.09
CA ARG A 479 -27.87 39.15 -8.16
C ARG A 479 -27.19 40.36 -8.83
N LEU A 480 -26.74 40.21 -10.08
CA LEU A 480 -26.23 41.31 -10.90
C LEU A 480 -27.34 42.30 -11.23
N PHE A 481 -28.56 41.84 -11.54
CA PHE A 481 -29.69 42.73 -11.76
C PHE A 481 -30.04 43.48 -10.48
N HIS A 482 -30.04 42.83 -9.31
CA HIS A 482 -30.33 43.49 -8.03
C HIS A 482 -29.22 44.48 -7.61
N ASN A 483 -27.95 44.14 -7.84
CA ASN A 483 -26.81 45.00 -7.55
C ASN A 483 -26.63 46.14 -8.56
N LEU A 484 -26.92 45.91 -9.85
CA LEU A 484 -27.01 46.95 -10.87
C LEU A 484 -28.18 47.88 -10.57
N ASN A 485 -29.34 47.35 -10.15
CA ASN A 485 -30.48 48.19 -9.80
C ASN A 485 -30.21 49.02 -8.53
N ALA A 486 -29.57 48.44 -7.50
CA ALA A 486 -29.16 49.18 -6.29
C ALA A 486 -28.02 50.19 -6.56
N GLY A 487 -27.05 49.83 -7.39
CA GLY A 487 -25.93 50.68 -7.79
C GLY A 487 -26.36 51.81 -8.74
N MET A 488 -27.23 51.52 -9.71
CA MET A 488 -27.82 52.51 -10.60
C MET A 488 -28.79 53.42 -9.87
N GLN A 489 -29.66 52.92 -8.99
CA GLN A 489 -30.50 53.80 -8.15
C GLN A 489 -29.64 54.71 -7.26
N GLY A 490 -28.58 54.18 -6.65
CA GLY A 490 -27.67 54.98 -5.82
C GLY A 490 -26.81 55.99 -6.59
N ALA A 491 -26.43 55.70 -7.84
CA ALA A 491 -25.65 56.62 -8.69
C ALA A 491 -26.54 57.65 -9.42
N PHE A 492 -27.74 57.24 -9.83
CA PHE A 492 -28.73 58.09 -10.49
C PHE A 492 -29.36 59.09 -9.53
N LEU A 493 -29.74 58.68 -8.30
CA LEU A 493 -30.24 59.58 -7.26
C LEU A 493 -29.19 60.60 -6.80
N ARG A 494 -27.90 60.23 -6.80
CA ARG A 494 -26.81 61.15 -6.44
C ARG A 494 -26.47 62.17 -7.53
N ARG A 495 -26.80 61.88 -8.79
CA ARG A 495 -26.43 62.72 -9.94
C ARG A 495 -27.57 63.57 -10.48
N PHE A 496 -28.84 63.18 -10.27
CA PHE A 496 -29.98 63.86 -10.89
C PHE A 496 -31.10 64.29 -9.92
N GLY A 497 -30.96 64.04 -8.61
CA GLY A 497 -31.99 64.37 -7.63
C GLY A 497 -33.27 63.53 -7.78
N ALA A 498 -34.15 63.59 -6.78
CA ALA A 498 -35.29 62.68 -6.59
C ALA A 498 -36.44 62.78 -7.63
N GLY A 499 -36.21 63.31 -8.83
CA GLY A 499 -37.26 63.61 -9.82
C GLY A 499 -37.03 63.13 -11.25
N ALA A 500 -35.96 62.40 -11.55
CA ALA A 500 -35.69 61.94 -12.93
C ALA A 500 -36.28 60.55 -13.21
N THR A 501 -37.01 60.40 -14.32
CA THR A 501 -37.54 59.10 -14.78
C THR A 501 -36.55 58.39 -15.70
N THR A 502 -36.41 57.09 -15.50
CA THR A 502 -35.50 56.19 -16.21
C THR A 502 -36.00 55.91 -17.64
N ALA A 503 -35.41 56.57 -18.63
CA ALA A 503 -35.48 56.13 -20.01
C ALA A 503 -34.05 56.09 -20.59
N GLU A 504 -33.68 54.91 -21.06
CA GLU A 504 -32.51 54.57 -21.89
C GLU A 504 -31.15 54.41 -21.16
N ALA A 505 -30.85 53.17 -20.77
CA ALA A 505 -29.51 52.74 -20.39
C ALA A 505 -28.81 52.04 -21.58
N ASN A 506 -27.59 52.49 -21.90
CA ASN A 506 -26.74 51.98 -22.96
C ASN A 506 -26.20 50.56 -22.61
N PRO A 507 -26.40 49.53 -23.47
CA PRO A 507 -25.91 48.16 -23.28
C PRO A 507 -24.40 48.03 -23.01
N ASP A 508 -23.58 48.96 -23.53
CA ASP A 508 -22.12 48.89 -23.40
C ASP A 508 -21.62 49.15 -21.97
N ALA A 509 -22.39 49.89 -21.18
CA ALA A 509 -22.07 50.15 -19.77
C ALA A 509 -22.26 48.90 -18.89
N VAL A 510 -23.16 47.99 -19.28
CA VAL A 510 -23.43 46.73 -18.56
C VAL A 510 -22.29 45.75 -18.77
N THR A 511 -21.74 45.67 -19.99
CA THR A 511 -20.60 44.83 -20.34
C THR A 511 -19.33 45.24 -19.58
N MET A 512 -19.12 46.54 -19.35
CA MET A 512 -17.96 47.06 -18.62
C MET A 512 -18.03 46.82 -17.10
N LEU A 513 -19.24 46.67 -16.53
CA LEU A 513 -19.45 46.34 -15.11
C LEU A 513 -19.30 44.84 -14.83
N LEU A 514 -19.60 43.99 -15.83
CA LEU A 514 -19.52 42.54 -15.73
C LEU A 514 -18.07 42.00 -15.62
N SER A 515 -17.07 42.76 -16.08
CA SER A 515 -15.65 42.37 -15.99
C SER A 515 -15.05 42.49 -14.58
N GLY A 516 -15.71 43.18 -13.64
CA GLY A 516 -15.19 43.45 -12.29
C GLY A 516 -15.64 42.51 -11.17
N VAL A 517 -16.69 41.69 -11.38
CA VAL A 517 -17.36 40.91 -10.30
C VAL A 517 -16.83 39.45 -10.19
N GLY A 518 -15.83 39.09 -10.99
CA GLY A 518 -15.56 37.70 -11.44
C GLY A 518 -14.91 36.67 -10.49
N ALA A 519 -14.59 36.96 -9.23
CA ALA A 519 -13.80 36.01 -8.40
C ALA A 519 -14.53 35.39 -7.19
N ALA A 520 -15.43 36.14 -6.54
CA ALA A 520 -16.09 35.68 -5.30
C ALA A 520 -17.34 34.83 -5.58
N ALA A 521 -18.18 35.27 -6.53
CA ALA A 521 -19.39 34.55 -6.93
C ALA A 521 -19.08 33.21 -7.62
N SER A 522 -17.98 33.14 -8.36
CA SER A 522 -17.47 31.91 -9.00
C SER A 522 -17.08 30.83 -7.99
N ARG A 523 -16.72 31.23 -6.76
CA ARG A 523 -16.17 30.37 -5.70
C ARG A 523 -17.25 29.60 -4.94
N GLU A 524 -18.38 30.24 -4.61
CA GLU A 524 -19.53 29.60 -3.97
C GLU A 524 -20.24 28.65 -4.94
N LEU A 525 -20.36 29.05 -6.21
CA LEU A 525 -21.01 28.25 -7.23
C LEU A 525 -20.27 26.97 -7.59
N LEU A 526 -18.94 27.01 -7.62
CA LEU A 526 -18.13 25.82 -7.88
C LEU A 526 -18.22 24.78 -6.75
N VAL A 527 -18.48 25.20 -5.51
CA VAL A 527 -18.67 24.27 -4.38
C VAL A 527 -20.07 23.68 -4.40
N GLU A 528 -21.11 24.50 -4.59
CA GLU A 528 -22.50 24.02 -4.69
C GLU A 528 -22.75 23.15 -5.93
N CYS A 529 -22.05 23.39 -7.04
CA CYS A 529 -22.26 22.66 -8.29
C CYS A 529 -21.63 21.26 -8.33
N TYR A 530 -20.65 20.98 -7.46
CA TYR A 530 -19.84 19.76 -7.50
C TYR A 530 -19.89 18.91 -6.21
N ALA A 531 -20.29 19.47 -5.07
CA ALA A 531 -20.39 18.73 -3.80
C ALA A 531 -21.49 17.64 -3.75
N PRO A 532 -22.68 17.77 -4.39
CA PRO A 532 -23.76 16.79 -4.22
C PRO A 532 -23.51 15.41 -4.84
N ASP A 533 -22.64 15.30 -5.84
CA ASP A 533 -22.49 14.10 -6.67
C ASP A 533 -21.37 13.15 -6.19
N PHE A 534 -20.71 13.48 -5.09
CA PHE A 534 -19.57 12.72 -4.56
C PHE A 534 -19.71 12.52 -3.05
N PRO A 535 -20.28 11.38 -2.61
CA PRO A 535 -20.36 11.08 -1.18
C PRO A 535 -18.95 11.01 -0.58
N GLY A 536 -18.63 11.94 0.33
CA GLY A 536 -17.33 12.02 1.03
C GLY A 536 -16.42 13.20 0.67
N VAL A 537 -16.85 14.13 -0.21
CA VAL A 537 -16.09 15.34 -0.59
C VAL A 537 -15.63 16.20 0.60
N ASP A 538 -16.37 16.16 1.70
CA ASP A 538 -16.05 16.86 2.95
C ASP A 538 -14.66 16.46 3.52
N LYS A 539 -14.09 15.34 3.06
CA LYS A 539 -12.79 14.80 3.50
C LYS A 539 -11.61 15.16 2.59
N VAL A 540 -11.83 15.77 1.41
CA VAL A 540 -10.75 16.08 0.46
C VAL A 540 -10.22 17.49 0.69
N ALA A 541 -9.22 17.62 1.58
CA ALA A 541 -8.61 18.91 1.91
C ALA A 541 -8.04 19.67 0.68
N ALA A 542 -7.75 18.97 -0.41
CA ALA A 542 -7.20 19.53 -1.65
C ALA A 542 -8.26 20.14 -2.59
N LEU A 543 -9.52 19.67 -2.55
CA LEU A 543 -10.57 20.09 -3.48
C LEU A 543 -10.91 21.59 -3.34
N PRO A 544 -11.04 22.15 -2.11
CA PRO A 544 -11.20 23.59 -1.95
C PRO A 544 -10.00 24.37 -2.49
N LYS A 545 -8.78 23.85 -2.47
CA LYS A 545 -7.58 24.55 -2.98
C LYS A 545 -7.53 24.56 -4.50
N ALA A 546 -7.90 23.45 -5.15
CA ALA A 546 -8.00 23.34 -6.61
C ALA A 546 -9.13 24.25 -7.16
N LEU A 547 -10.32 24.21 -6.55
CA LEU A 547 -11.44 25.09 -6.92
C LEU A 547 -11.10 26.58 -6.72
N ARG A 548 -10.24 26.92 -5.74
CA ARG A 548 -9.73 28.28 -5.51
C ARG A 548 -8.73 28.74 -6.58
N ALA A 549 -7.94 27.83 -7.15
CA ALA A 549 -7.01 28.14 -8.25
C ALA A 549 -7.79 28.41 -9.54
N LEU A 550 -8.76 27.53 -9.85
CA LEU A 550 -9.70 27.65 -10.97
C LEU A 550 -10.49 28.97 -10.96
N ALA A 551 -10.89 29.44 -9.78
CA ALA A 551 -11.63 30.72 -9.63
C ALA A 551 -10.76 31.98 -9.81
N ARG A 552 -9.43 31.85 -9.97
CA ARG A 552 -8.48 32.97 -10.00
C ARG A 552 -7.72 33.12 -11.31
N SER A 553 -7.87 32.19 -12.24
CA SER A 553 -7.05 32.13 -13.46
C SER A 553 -7.88 32.42 -14.72
N SER A 554 -7.23 33.08 -15.68
CA SER A 554 -7.73 33.30 -17.04
C SER A 554 -7.43 32.14 -18.00
N GLU A 555 -6.70 31.12 -17.55
CA GLU A 555 -6.24 29.97 -18.36
C GLU A 555 -6.96 28.69 -17.92
N ALA A 556 -8.14 28.44 -18.49
CA ALA A 556 -9.06 27.38 -18.08
C ALA A 556 -8.50 25.92 -18.15
N ALA A 557 -7.44 25.67 -18.90
CA ALA A 557 -6.94 24.31 -19.14
C ALA A 557 -6.05 23.77 -18.00
N ALA A 558 -5.17 24.60 -17.44
CA ALA A 558 -4.25 24.18 -16.37
C ALA A 558 -4.98 23.88 -15.05
N ASP A 559 -6.03 24.64 -14.75
CA ASP A 559 -6.78 24.49 -13.51
C ASP A 559 -7.77 23.32 -13.53
N VAL A 560 -8.35 23.01 -14.69
CA VAL A 560 -9.18 21.81 -14.90
C VAL A 560 -8.38 20.54 -14.61
N ASN A 561 -7.13 20.49 -15.07
CA ASN A 561 -6.23 19.38 -14.80
C ASN A 561 -5.91 19.22 -13.31
N ALA A 562 -5.78 20.31 -12.55
CA ALA A 562 -5.59 20.24 -11.11
C ALA A 562 -6.84 19.72 -10.36
N LEU A 563 -8.04 20.07 -10.84
CA LEU A 563 -9.30 19.55 -10.30
C LEU A 563 -9.48 18.05 -10.60
N LEU A 564 -9.17 17.64 -11.83
CA LEU A 564 -9.14 16.24 -12.28
C LEU A 564 -8.25 15.38 -11.36
N VAL A 565 -7.04 15.84 -11.08
CA VAL A 565 -6.08 15.16 -10.18
C VAL A 565 -6.60 15.02 -8.76
N ALA A 566 -7.24 16.08 -8.22
CA ALA A 566 -7.80 16.03 -6.89
C ALA A 566 -8.95 15.02 -6.78
N LEU A 567 -9.71 14.83 -7.86
CA LEU A 567 -10.79 13.86 -7.93
C LEU A 567 -10.27 12.43 -8.11
N VAL A 568 -9.25 12.19 -8.94
CA VAL A 568 -8.63 10.85 -9.06
C VAL A 568 -7.98 10.41 -7.77
N ASN A 569 -7.29 11.29 -7.05
CA ASN A 569 -6.71 10.93 -5.76
C ASN A 569 -7.75 10.71 -4.65
N ALA A 570 -9.02 11.06 -4.89
CA ALA A 570 -10.11 10.91 -3.94
C ALA A 570 -11.04 9.73 -4.25
N ALA A 571 -11.09 9.28 -5.51
CA ALA A 571 -11.85 8.14 -6.00
C ALA A 571 -11.02 6.86 -5.95
#